data_AF-A0A544YY25-F1
#
_entry.id   AF-A0A544YY25-F1
#
_cell.length_a   1.000
_cell.length_b   1.000
_cell.length_c   1.000
_cell.angle_alpha   90.00
_cell.angle_beta   90.00
_cell.angle_gamma   90.00
#
_symmetry.space_group_name_H-M   'P 1'
#
loop_
_entity.id
_entity.type
_entity.pdbx_description
1 polymer ?
#
loop_
_entity_poly.entity_id
_entity_poly.type
_entity_poly.pdbx_seq_one_letter_code
_entity_poly.pdbx_strand_id
1 'polypeptide(L)'
;MSDLTDLIVCTALGMEARAVARGLRSRPDPGGGHPLVRVVRMGMGPERAARAAALLPPAAALAVTGFGGALHDGLRPGDVLVATEVRSGDRVWPCPSAPLLAGELVRAGLPARTGPLVTSPRIVTGRGRRALAREGAYAVDMESAPMAAAAGARPFAAVRVIVDTPDAPLLNLATMGGAVAARRTLARIGPVLARWAAATGPRRVLLASPRSFCAGVERAIEIVERALDRFGAPVYVRKQIVHNIHVVRDLERRGAVFVDDLAEVPEGAVTVFSAHGVAPAVREEAGRRGLRVVDATCPLVAKVHAEARRFAARGDLVMLIGHAGHEEVEGVLGEVPGAGVLVEDEAGVADAVAAVPPGRGVAYLTQTTLAADEAGRVAAAVRRRFPDAEGPRGDDICYATTNRQHAVRAVAEEADLVLVVGSANSSNALRLTEVAARSGHGGAPLARLVDGPGDIALDWLRGARTVGVTAGASTPGAMVDAIVAALGGLGPLETEERRVTEENVEFTLPKEVRP
;
A
#
# COMPACT_ATOMS: atom_id res chain seq x y z
N MET A 1 35.67 1.39 -22.88
CA MET A 1 34.44 1.46 -22.07
C MET A 1 34.28 0.09 -21.42
N SER A 2 34.58 -0.03 -20.13
CA SER A 2 34.55 -1.31 -19.40
C SER A 2 33.14 -1.88 -19.42
N ASP A 3 32.96 -3.14 -19.87
CA ASP A 3 31.76 -3.95 -19.67
C ASP A 3 31.49 -4.09 -18.16
N LEU A 4 30.85 -3.10 -17.55
CA LEU A 4 30.50 -3.15 -16.15
C LEU A 4 29.42 -4.23 -15.98
N THR A 5 29.65 -5.18 -15.09
CA THR A 5 28.62 -6.17 -14.75
C THR A 5 27.47 -5.46 -14.03
N ASP A 6 26.24 -5.60 -14.51
CA ASP A 6 25.09 -4.96 -13.86
C ASP A 6 24.80 -5.58 -12.49
N LEU A 7 24.88 -6.91 -12.41
CA LEU A 7 24.61 -7.66 -11.19
C LEU A 7 25.64 -8.75 -10.93
N ILE A 8 26.22 -8.76 -9.74
CA ILE A 8 26.89 -9.94 -9.21
C ILE A 8 25.93 -10.67 -8.27
N VAL A 9 25.73 -11.97 -8.52
CA VAL A 9 24.99 -12.87 -7.63
C VAL A 9 25.96 -13.82 -6.94
N CYS A 10 26.15 -13.62 -5.65
CA CYS A 10 27.02 -14.40 -4.81
C CYS A 10 26.28 -15.61 -4.19
N THR A 11 26.90 -16.78 -4.25
CA THR A 11 26.39 -18.04 -3.67
C THR A 11 27.49 -18.75 -2.88
N ALA A 12 27.13 -19.50 -1.84
CA ALA A 12 28.10 -20.19 -1.00
C ALA A 12 28.60 -21.50 -1.65
N LEU A 13 27.67 -22.27 -2.24
CA LEU A 13 27.90 -23.63 -2.72
C LEU A 13 27.85 -23.72 -4.25
N GLY A 14 28.61 -24.66 -4.83
CA GLY A 14 28.58 -24.90 -6.27
C GLY A 14 27.24 -25.43 -6.80
N MET A 15 26.42 -26.07 -5.95
CA MET A 15 25.07 -26.48 -6.33
C MET A 15 24.07 -25.31 -6.40
N GLU A 16 24.26 -24.29 -5.55
CA GLU A 16 23.48 -23.06 -5.54
C GLU A 16 23.80 -22.24 -6.78
N ALA A 17 25.09 -22.03 -7.05
CA ALA A 17 25.57 -21.33 -8.25
C ALA A 17 24.98 -21.94 -9.54
N ARG A 18 24.99 -23.28 -9.65
CA ARG A 18 24.40 -23.99 -10.79
C ARG A 18 22.89 -23.83 -10.88
N ALA A 19 22.18 -23.80 -9.76
CA ALA A 19 20.73 -23.61 -9.73
C ALA A 19 20.34 -22.20 -10.21
N VAL A 20 20.98 -21.17 -9.64
CA VAL A 20 20.76 -19.76 -10.02
C VAL A 20 21.12 -19.52 -11.49
N ALA A 21 22.28 -19.98 -11.92
CA ALA A 21 22.73 -19.81 -13.30
C ALA A 21 21.83 -20.52 -14.32
N ARG A 22 21.26 -21.68 -13.95
CA ARG A 22 20.27 -22.37 -14.80
C ARG A 22 18.99 -21.56 -14.93
N GLY A 23 18.49 -21.00 -13.83
CA GLY A 23 17.33 -20.12 -13.81
C GLY A 23 17.48 -18.95 -14.78
N LEU A 24 18.59 -18.24 -14.67
CA LEU A 24 18.94 -17.10 -15.53
C LEU A 24 18.95 -17.44 -17.03
N ARG A 25 19.35 -18.67 -17.41
CA ARG A 25 19.35 -19.12 -18.82
C ARG A 25 17.99 -19.58 -19.34
N SER A 26 17.10 -20.02 -18.45
CA SER A 26 15.87 -20.73 -18.83
C SER A 26 14.67 -19.84 -19.15
N ARG A 27 14.76 -18.53 -18.89
CA ARG A 27 13.67 -17.57 -19.12
C ARG A 27 14.25 -16.27 -19.71
N PRO A 28 14.41 -16.19 -21.04
CA PRO A 28 14.62 -14.90 -21.68
C PRO A 28 13.41 -14.00 -21.39
N ASP A 29 13.67 -12.77 -20.96
CA ASP A 29 12.68 -11.72 -20.77
C ASP A 29 12.27 -11.23 -22.17
N PRO A 30 10.97 -11.19 -22.51
CA PRO A 30 10.52 -10.76 -23.84
C PRO A 30 10.92 -9.31 -24.21
N GLY A 31 11.33 -8.48 -23.24
CA GLY A 31 11.55 -7.05 -23.43
C GLY A 31 12.94 -6.58 -23.91
N GLY A 32 13.89 -7.49 -24.22
CA GLY A 32 15.15 -7.14 -24.89
C GLY A 32 16.02 -6.09 -24.18
N GLY A 33 16.79 -6.50 -23.16
CA GLY A 33 17.70 -5.61 -22.42
C GLY A 33 18.14 -6.22 -21.09
N HIS A 34 18.68 -7.45 -21.13
CA HIS A 34 19.03 -8.17 -19.92
C HIS A 34 20.25 -7.54 -19.22
N PRO A 35 20.18 -7.31 -17.89
CA PRO A 35 21.37 -6.93 -17.16
C PRO A 35 22.42 -8.04 -17.28
N LEU A 36 23.68 -7.66 -17.43
CA LEU A 36 24.80 -8.58 -17.41
C LEU A 36 24.93 -9.16 -15.99
N VAL A 37 24.48 -10.41 -15.80
CA VAL A 37 24.52 -11.09 -14.50
C VAL A 37 25.71 -12.05 -14.41
N ARG A 38 26.57 -11.86 -13.41
CA ARG A 38 27.67 -12.78 -13.08
C ARG A 38 27.39 -13.53 -11.77
N VAL A 39 27.35 -14.86 -11.83
CA VAL A 39 27.23 -15.70 -10.63
C VAL A 39 28.62 -16.04 -10.09
N VAL A 40 28.87 -15.70 -8.82
CA VAL A 40 30.15 -15.95 -8.13
C VAL A 40 29.95 -16.94 -7.00
N ARG A 41 30.83 -17.94 -6.91
CA ARG A 41 30.89 -18.88 -5.78
C ARG A 41 31.90 -18.38 -4.76
N MET A 42 31.42 -18.08 -3.56
CA MET A 42 32.25 -17.58 -2.47
C MET A 42 32.92 -18.69 -1.65
N GLY A 43 32.26 -19.85 -1.55
CA GLY A 43 32.58 -20.86 -0.56
C GLY A 43 31.82 -20.61 0.75
N MET A 44 31.42 -21.70 1.40
CA MET A 44 30.65 -21.67 2.66
C MET A 44 31.50 -21.14 3.81
N GLY A 45 30.90 -20.24 4.60
CA GLY A 45 31.47 -19.66 5.81
C GLY A 45 32.05 -18.25 5.66
N PRO A 46 32.14 -17.50 6.77
CA PRO A 46 32.38 -16.06 6.77
C PRO A 46 33.75 -15.67 6.22
N GLU A 47 34.80 -16.43 6.53
CA GLU A 47 36.14 -16.13 6.04
C GLU A 47 36.29 -16.32 4.53
N ARG A 48 35.66 -17.36 3.99
CA ARG A 48 35.65 -17.63 2.55
C ARG A 48 34.83 -16.56 1.83
N ALA A 49 33.67 -16.22 2.38
CA ALA A 49 32.87 -15.10 1.91
C ALA A 49 33.65 -13.78 1.93
N ALA A 50 34.37 -13.45 3.00
CA ALA A 50 35.19 -12.24 3.09
C ALA A 50 36.34 -12.21 2.06
N ARG A 51 37.05 -13.33 1.88
CA ARG A 51 38.09 -13.43 0.84
C ARG A 51 37.51 -13.26 -0.56
N ALA A 52 36.35 -13.86 -0.83
CA ALA A 52 35.66 -13.69 -2.11
C ALA A 52 35.18 -12.24 -2.31
N ALA A 53 34.69 -11.59 -1.24
CA ALA A 53 34.22 -10.21 -1.26
C ALA A 53 35.31 -9.24 -1.76
N ALA A 54 36.53 -9.41 -1.26
CA ALA A 54 37.70 -8.60 -1.62
C ALA A 54 38.12 -8.77 -3.09
N LEU A 55 37.68 -9.83 -3.76
CA LEU A 55 38.02 -10.17 -5.14
C LEU A 55 36.86 -9.96 -6.12
N LEU A 56 35.74 -9.38 -5.65
CA LEU A 56 34.59 -9.13 -6.52
C LEU A 56 34.95 -8.07 -7.57
N PRO A 57 34.64 -8.32 -8.85
CA PRO A 57 34.80 -7.30 -9.88
C PRO A 57 33.83 -6.13 -9.62
N PRO A 58 34.07 -4.96 -10.25
CA PRO A 58 33.12 -3.86 -10.23
C PRO A 58 31.75 -4.30 -10.78
N ALA A 59 30.69 -3.91 -10.07
CA ALA A 59 29.31 -4.13 -10.51
C ALA A 59 28.38 -3.07 -9.95
N ALA A 60 27.29 -2.78 -10.66
CA ALA A 60 26.30 -1.77 -10.27
C ALA A 60 25.51 -2.21 -9.04
N ALA A 61 25.12 -3.48 -8.95
CA ALA A 61 24.41 -4.06 -7.81
C ALA A 61 25.03 -5.39 -7.34
N LEU A 62 24.81 -5.72 -6.06
CA LEU A 62 25.27 -6.97 -5.46
C LEU A 62 24.10 -7.70 -4.81
N ALA A 63 23.92 -8.98 -5.13
CA ALA A 63 22.98 -9.84 -4.43
C ALA A 63 23.69 -11.06 -3.85
N VAL A 64 23.28 -11.49 -2.67
CA VAL A 64 23.71 -12.77 -2.10
C VAL A 64 22.51 -13.70 -1.98
N THR A 65 22.58 -14.88 -2.59
CA THR A 65 21.51 -15.88 -2.53
C THR A 65 22.04 -17.27 -2.26
N GLY A 66 21.22 -18.11 -1.64
CA GLY A 66 21.60 -19.48 -1.27
C GLY A 66 20.64 -20.07 -0.26
N PHE A 67 21.07 -21.14 0.39
CA PHE A 67 20.31 -21.75 1.45
C PHE A 67 20.51 -21.04 2.80
N GLY A 68 19.49 -21.06 3.65
CA GLY A 68 19.56 -20.54 5.02
C GLY A 68 18.74 -21.41 5.98
N GLY A 69 19.04 -21.30 7.27
CA GLY A 69 18.30 -21.97 8.33
C GLY A 69 17.22 -21.04 8.91
N ALA A 70 15.99 -21.53 9.06
CA ALA A 70 14.94 -20.76 9.71
C ALA A 70 15.16 -20.67 11.23
N LEU A 71 14.84 -19.49 11.76
CA LEU A 71 14.78 -19.19 13.20
C LEU A 71 13.35 -18.87 13.64
N HIS A 72 12.54 -18.29 12.75
CA HIS A 72 11.15 -17.92 13.01
C HIS A 72 10.18 -19.07 12.71
N ASP A 73 9.23 -19.31 13.62
CA ASP A 73 8.28 -20.43 13.57
C ASP A 73 7.28 -20.37 12.41
N GLY A 74 7.25 -19.25 11.67
CA GLY A 74 6.44 -19.07 10.47
C GLY A 74 7.12 -19.47 9.15
N LEU A 75 8.39 -19.88 9.18
CA LEU A 75 9.15 -20.29 7.97
C LEU A 75 9.21 -21.81 7.83
N ARG A 76 9.10 -22.31 6.60
CA ARG A 76 9.13 -23.74 6.24
C ARG A 76 10.20 -24.01 5.17
N PRO A 77 10.70 -25.26 5.04
CA PRO A 77 11.62 -25.60 3.96
C PRO A 77 10.99 -25.29 2.59
N GLY A 78 11.71 -24.56 1.74
CA GLY A 78 11.23 -24.07 0.45
C GLY A 78 10.73 -22.62 0.47
N ASP A 79 10.47 -22.04 1.64
CA ASP A 79 10.18 -20.61 1.80
C ASP A 79 11.39 -19.75 1.42
N VAL A 80 11.12 -18.51 1.02
CA VAL A 80 12.15 -17.52 0.68
C VAL A 80 12.14 -16.39 1.70
N LEU A 81 13.23 -16.20 2.42
CA LEU A 81 13.45 -14.97 3.19
C LEU A 81 14.18 -13.95 2.32
N VAL A 82 13.63 -12.74 2.21
CA VAL A 82 14.33 -11.55 1.74
C VAL A 82 14.71 -10.73 2.95
N ALA A 83 16.00 -10.53 3.19
CA ALA A 83 16.47 -9.82 4.37
C ALA A 83 16.03 -8.36 4.32
N THR A 84 15.35 -7.85 5.36
CA THR A 84 15.15 -6.40 5.55
C THR A 84 16.41 -5.73 6.06
N GLU A 85 17.26 -6.51 6.70
CA GLU A 85 18.59 -6.13 7.15
C GLU A 85 19.42 -7.40 7.38
N VAL A 86 20.73 -7.25 7.26
CA VAL A 86 21.71 -8.27 7.63
C VAL A 86 22.39 -7.85 8.93
N ARG A 87 22.53 -8.77 9.89
CA ARG A 87 23.17 -8.52 11.18
C ARG A 87 24.38 -9.42 11.37
N SER A 88 25.47 -8.90 11.95
CA SER A 88 26.64 -9.68 12.34
C SER A 88 27.37 -9.02 13.49
N GLY A 89 27.30 -9.61 14.69
CA GLY A 89 27.72 -8.92 15.92
C GLY A 89 26.90 -7.64 16.09
N ASP A 90 27.57 -6.53 16.40
CA ASP A 90 26.91 -5.22 16.59
C ASP A 90 26.65 -4.46 15.28
N ARG A 91 27.00 -5.04 14.13
CA ARG A 91 26.85 -4.40 12.82
C ARG A 91 25.53 -4.78 12.17
N VAL A 92 24.83 -3.78 11.64
CA VAL A 92 23.58 -3.92 10.89
C VAL A 92 23.71 -3.25 9.53
N TRP A 93 23.31 -3.96 8.48
CA TRP A 93 23.24 -3.44 7.12
C TRP A 93 21.77 -3.48 6.66
N PRO A 94 21.11 -2.32 6.51
CA PRO A 94 19.73 -2.29 6.03
C PRO A 94 19.64 -2.73 4.56
N CYS A 95 18.53 -3.36 4.20
CA CYS A 95 18.19 -3.77 2.83
C CYS A 95 16.82 -3.18 2.45
N PRO A 96 16.74 -1.86 2.19
CA PRO A 96 15.45 -1.18 2.09
C PRO A 96 14.59 -1.65 0.91
N SER A 97 15.19 -2.13 -0.19
CA SER A 97 14.45 -2.67 -1.35
C SER A 97 13.87 -4.08 -1.12
N ALA A 98 14.04 -4.66 0.08
CA ALA A 98 13.53 -5.98 0.42
C ALA A 98 12.02 -6.17 0.16
N PRO A 99 11.12 -5.22 0.48
CA PRO A 99 9.70 -5.38 0.20
C PRO A 99 9.40 -5.45 -1.31
N LEU A 100 10.09 -4.65 -2.14
CA LEU A 100 9.95 -4.69 -3.60
C LEU A 100 10.32 -6.08 -4.15
N LEU A 101 11.46 -6.60 -3.69
CA LEU A 101 11.97 -7.90 -4.12
C LEU A 101 11.10 -9.05 -3.61
N ALA A 102 10.61 -8.98 -2.37
CA ALA A 102 9.69 -9.97 -1.82
C ALA A 102 8.37 -10.00 -2.59
N GLY A 103 7.81 -8.83 -2.91
CA GLY A 103 6.64 -8.72 -3.78
C GLY A 103 6.86 -9.40 -5.12
N GLU A 104 8.02 -9.18 -5.75
CA GLU A 104 8.34 -9.77 -7.05
C GLU A 104 8.46 -11.29 -6.99
N LEU A 105 9.01 -11.82 -5.90
CA LEU A 105 9.05 -13.26 -5.66
C LEU A 105 7.62 -13.83 -5.47
N VAL A 106 6.74 -13.13 -4.75
CA VAL A 106 5.33 -13.52 -4.57
C VAL A 106 4.60 -13.54 -5.91
N ARG A 107 4.73 -12.49 -6.75
CA ARG A 107 4.18 -12.46 -8.13
C ARG A 107 4.72 -13.59 -8.99
N ALA A 108 5.98 -13.96 -8.78
CA ALA A 108 6.59 -15.11 -9.45
C ALA A 108 6.10 -16.47 -8.91
N GLY A 109 5.18 -16.50 -7.94
CA GLY A 109 4.61 -17.71 -7.33
C GLY A 109 5.57 -18.40 -6.36
N LEU A 110 6.36 -17.63 -5.61
CA LEU A 110 7.25 -18.10 -4.56
C LEU A 110 6.77 -17.62 -3.18
N PRO A 111 6.79 -18.47 -2.14
CA PRO A 111 6.40 -18.11 -0.78
C PRO A 111 7.49 -17.25 -0.12
N ALA A 112 7.51 -15.95 -0.44
CA ALA A 112 8.49 -15.01 0.07
C ALA A 112 7.99 -14.24 1.29
N ARG A 113 8.90 -14.01 2.24
CA ARG A 113 8.69 -13.18 3.43
C ARG A 113 9.88 -12.24 3.62
N THR A 114 9.65 -11.12 4.27
CA THR A 114 10.70 -10.19 4.68
C THR A 114 11.01 -10.35 6.17
N GLY A 115 12.26 -10.12 6.56
CA GLY A 115 12.64 -10.05 7.97
C GLY A 115 14.16 -10.01 8.19
N PRO A 116 14.63 -9.82 9.44
CA PRO A 116 16.06 -9.72 9.72
C PRO A 116 16.81 -11.05 9.49
N LEU A 117 17.99 -10.97 8.86
CA LEU A 117 18.89 -12.10 8.63
C LEU A 117 20.15 -11.95 9.47
N VAL A 118 20.54 -12.99 10.20
CA VAL A 118 21.80 -13.01 10.95
C VAL A 118 22.86 -13.82 10.22
N THR A 119 24.07 -13.28 10.11
CA THR A 119 25.26 -14.03 9.68
C THR A 119 26.02 -14.51 10.91
N SER A 120 26.19 -15.83 11.03
CA SER A 120 26.90 -16.49 12.14
C SER A 120 28.27 -17.01 11.70
N PRO A 121 29.28 -17.03 12.59
CA PRO A 121 30.59 -17.60 12.26
C PRO A 121 30.59 -19.13 12.09
N ARG A 122 29.53 -19.81 12.55
CA ARG A 122 29.40 -21.26 12.54
C ARG A 122 27.94 -21.68 12.37
N ILE A 123 27.71 -22.95 12.05
CA ILE A 123 26.36 -23.52 11.99
C ILE A 123 25.71 -23.41 13.37
N VAL A 124 24.50 -22.84 13.43
CA VAL A 124 23.76 -22.62 14.67
C VAL A 124 22.69 -23.72 14.85
N THR A 125 22.65 -24.35 16.01
CA THR A 125 21.69 -25.40 16.37
C THR A 125 21.09 -25.16 17.76
N GLY A 126 19.95 -25.81 18.04
CA GLY A 126 19.34 -25.88 19.38
C GLY A 126 19.20 -24.53 20.10
N ARG A 127 19.90 -24.38 21.23
CA ARG A 127 19.84 -23.16 22.08
C ARG A 127 20.27 -21.90 21.34
N GLY A 128 21.24 -21.99 20.42
CA GLY A 128 21.72 -20.84 19.66
C GLY A 128 20.64 -20.26 18.74
N ARG A 129 19.82 -21.13 18.11
CA ARG A 129 18.72 -20.67 17.26
C ARG A 129 17.66 -19.92 18.07
N ARG A 130 17.30 -20.46 19.24
CA ARG A 130 16.35 -19.82 20.15
C ARG A 130 16.84 -18.48 20.72
N ALA A 131 18.16 -18.28 20.82
CA ALA A 131 18.70 -16.98 21.22
C ALA A 131 18.49 -15.94 20.10
N LEU A 132 18.94 -16.26 18.88
CA LEU A 132 18.79 -15.37 17.72
C LEU A 132 17.31 -15.07 17.38
N ALA A 133 16.42 -16.05 17.51
CA ALA A 133 14.98 -15.84 17.32
C ALA A 133 14.40 -14.85 18.33
N ARG A 134 14.83 -14.90 19.61
CA ARG A 134 14.40 -13.94 20.65
C ARG A 134 14.92 -12.53 20.40
N GLU A 135 16.04 -12.40 19.68
CA GLU A 135 16.57 -11.11 19.19
C GLU A 135 15.85 -10.62 17.92
N GLY A 136 14.81 -11.33 17.46
CA GLY A 136 13.98 -10.96 16.31
C GLY A 136 14.52 -11.40 14.95
N ALA A 137 15.57 -12.24 14.90
CA ALA A 137 16.08 -12.76 13.64
C ALA A 137 15.16 -13.84 13.04
N TYR A 138 14.93 -13.76 11.73
CA TYR A 138 14.04 -14.68 11.03
C TYR A 138 14.78 -15.89 10.44
N ALA A 139 15.99 -15.67 9.95
CA ALA A 139 16.87 -16.74 9.49
C ALA A 139 18.33 -16.47 9.86
N VAL A 140 19.14 -17.50 9.68
CA VAL A 140 20.58 -17.47 9.88
C VAL A 140 21.31 -18.05 8.67
N ASP A 141 22.44 -17.44 8.33
CA ASP A 141 23.40 -17.92 7.35
C ASP A 141 24.85 -17.73 7.83
N MET A 142 25.84 -17.91 6.95
CA MET A 142 27.25 -17.69 7.29
C MET A 142 27.97 -16.74 6.30
N GLU A 143 27.26 -16.15 5.34
CA GLU A 143 27.87 -15.47 4.17
C GLU A 143 27.33 -14.08 3.85
N SER A 144 26.16 -13.67 4.38
CA SER A 144 25.54 -12.40 3.95
C SER A 144 26.31 -11.16 4.40
N ALA A 145 26.79 -11.12 5.64
CA ALA A 145 27.41 -9.92 6.20
C ALA A 145 28.69 -9.48 5.44
N PRO A 146 29.63 -10.36 5.06
CA PRO A 146 30.75 -9.98 4.19
C PRO A 146 30.32 -9.39 2.85
N MET A 147 29.22 -9.87 2.25
CA MET A 147 28.68 -9.32 1.01
C MET A 147 28.03 -7.96 1.23
N ALA A 148 27.25 -7.80 2.30
CA ALA A 148 26.65 -6.53 2.67
C ALA A 148 27.72 -5.45 2.91
N ALA A 149 28.82 -5.81 3.59
CA ALA A 149 29.96 -4.93 3.78
C ALA A 149 30.65 -4.55 2.45
N ALA A 150 30.82 -5.50 1.54
CA ALA A 150 31.45 -5.26 0.24
C ALA A 150 30.56 -4.45 -0.71
N ALA A 151 29.22 -4.53 -0.59
CA ALA A 151 28.30 -3.74 -1.40
C ALA A 151 28.57 -2.22 -1.24
N GLY A 152 28.89 -1.78 -0.03
CA GLY A 152 29.07 -0.36 0.27
C GLY A 152 27.79 0.42 0.02
N ALA A 153 27.87 1.50 -0.76
CA ALA A 153 26.70 2.31 -1.15
C ALA A 153 25.88 1.73 -2.33
N ARG A 154 26.32 0.61 -2.90
CA ARG A 154 25.61 -0.02 -4.02
C ARG A 154 24.33 -0.70 -3.56
N PRO A 155 23.30 -0.79 -4.42
CA PRO A 155 22.13 -1.61 -4.15
C PRO A 155 22.52 -3.03 -3.75
N PHE A 156 21.97 -3.47 -2.62
CA PHE A 156 22.27 -4.77 -2.01
C PHE A 156 21.00 -5.53 -1.65
N ALA A 157 20.98 -6.83 -1.96
CA ALA A 157 19.91 -7.74 -1.56
C ALA A 157 20.48 -9.05 -0.99
N ALA A 158 19.91 -9.52 0.12
CA ALA A 158 20.18 -10.86 0.65
C ALA A 158 18.91 -11.71 0.63
N VAL A 159 18.98 -12.85 -0.05
CA VAL A 159 17.85 -13.77 -0.24
C VAL A 159 18.25 -15.17 0.23
N ARG A 160 17.44 -15.83 1.06
CA ARG A 160 17.73 -17.17 1.55
C ARG A 160 16.55 -18.09 1.33
N VAL A 161 16.80 -19.23 0.70
CA VAL A 161 15.81 -20.31 0.62
C VAL A 161 15.99 -21.20 1.84
N ILE A 162 14.91 -21.34 2.61
CA ILE A 162 14.94 -22.11 3.84
C ILE A 162 15.11 -23.59 3.52
N VAL A 163 16.11 -24.24 4.10
CA VAL A 163 16.35 -25.69 3.94
C VAL A 163 16.00 -26.48 5.19
N ASP A 164 16.04 -25.84 6.35
CA ASP A 164 15.84 -26.51 7.62
C ASP A 164 15.24 -25.54 8.65
N THR A 165 14.53 -26.10 9.64
CA THR A 165 13.78 -25.36 10.66
C THR A 165 14.22 -25.80 12.06
N PRO A 166 13.80 -25.10 13.13
CA PRO A 166 14.06 -25.54 14.50
C PRO A 166 13.62 -26.99 14.77
N ASP A 167 12.50 -27.43 14.17
CA ASP A 167 11.90 -28.76 14.37
C ASP A 167 12.37 -29.82 13.36
N ALA A 168 13.00 -29.41 12.25
CA ALA A 168 13.51 -30.30 11.20
C ALA A 168 14.93 -29.88 10.78
N PRO A 169 15.96 -30.18 11.58
CA PRO A 169 17.33 -29.78 11.30
C PRO A 169 17.95 -30.57 10.13
N LEU A 170 19.02 -30.01 9.54
CA LEU A 170 19.75 -30.51 8.36
C LEU A 170 20.14 -32.00 8.35
N LEU A 171 20.20 -32.66 9.51
CA LEU A 171 20.68 -34.04 9.67
C LEU A 171 19.56 -35.11 9.66
N ASN A 172 18.30 -34.71 9.45
CA ASN A 172 17.16 -35.63 9.40
C ASN A 172 16.89 -36.12 7.95
N LEU A 173 16.52 -37.41 7.78
CA LEU A 173 16.10 -37.99 6.49
C LEU A 173 14.89 -37.27 5.87
N ALA A 174 14.00 -36.71 6.70
CA ALA A 174 12.89 -35.86 6.26
C ALA A 174 13.35 -34.58 5.50
N THR A 175 14.58 -34.14 5.75
CA THR A 175 15.17 -32.93 5.13
C THR A 175 15.55 -33.15 3.67
N MET A 176 15.59 -34.40 3.17
CA MET A 176 15.86 -34.68 1.75
C MET A 176 14.76 -34.13 0.82
N GLY A 177 13.48 -34.23 1.21
CA GLY A 177 12.36 -33.65 0.47
C GLY A 177 12.41 -32.11 0.49
N GLY A 178 12.70 -31.53 1.66
CA GLY A 178 12.89 -30.09 1.85
C GLY A 178 14.05 -29.53 1.02
N ALA A 179 15.17 -30.26 0.92
CA ALA A 179 16.31 -29.86 0.10
C ALA A 179 16.00 -29.87 -1.40
N VAL A 180 15.18 -30.82 -1.88
CA VAL A 180 14.72 -30.84 -3.28
C VAL A 180 13.80 -29.65 -3.56
N ALA A 181 12.84 -29.37 -2.67
CA ALA A 181 11.96 -28.21 -2.78
C ALA A 181 12.76 -26.89 -2.78
N ALA A 182 13.68 -26.73 -1.82
CA ALA A 182 14.56 -25.56 -1.72
C ALA A 182 15.41 -25.36 -2.97
N ARG A 183 15.97 -26.44 -3.54
CA ARG A 183 16.75 -26.37 -4.79
C ARG A 183 15.89 -25.93 -5.98
N ARG A 184 14.64 -26.39 -6.07
CA ARG A 184 13.70 -25.96 -7.13
C ARG A 184 13.35 -24.48 -6.97
N THR A 185 13.08 -24.03 -5.75
CA THR A 185 12.86 -22.61 -5.43
C THR A 185 14.07 -21.75 -5.80
N LEU A 186 15.27 -22.16 -5.40
CA LEU A 186 16.51 -21.40 -5.67
C LEU A 186 16.77 -21.19 -7.17
N ALA A 187 16.41 -22.18 -8.01
CA ALA A 187 16.53 -22.03 -9.47
C ALA A 187 15.59 -20.95 -10.04
N ARG A 188 14.54 -20.54 -9.33
CA ARG A 188 13.60 -19.49 -9.74
C ARG A 188 14.00 -18.09 -9.26
N ILE A 189 14.96 -17.98 -8.34
CA ILE A 189 15.40 -16.69 -7.78
C ILE A 189 16.22 -15.87 -8.79
N GLY A 190 17.06 -16.54 -9.60
CA GLY A 190 17.95 -15.85 -10.56
C GLY A 190 17.25 -14.82 -11.45
N PRO A 191 16.19 -15.19 -12.19
CA PRO A 191 15.44 -14.25 -13.02
C PRO A 191 14.81 -13.07 -12.25
N VAL A 192 14.40 -13.29 -10.99
CA VAL A 192 13.83 -12.24 -10.15
C VAL A 192 14.91 -11.25 -9.71
N LEU A 193 16.10 -11.74 -9.32
CA LEU A 193 17.24 -10.87 -9.02
C LEU A 193 17.70 -10.07 -10.24
N ALA A 194 17.61 -10.64 -11.45
CA ALA A 194 17.90 -9.91 -12.68
C ALA A 194 16.90 -8.75 -12.89
N ARG A 195 15.59 -8.97 -12.67
CA ARG A 195 14.61 -7.87 -12.73
C ARG A 195 14.85 -6.81 -11.66
N TRP A 196 15.22 -7.22 -10.45
CA TRP A 196 15.61 -6.28 -9.39
C TRP A 196 16.80 -5.43 -9.79
N ALA A 197 17.85 -6.03 -10.36
CA ALA A 197 19.00 -5.29 -10.88
C ALA A 197 18.63 -4.35 -12.03
N ALA A 198 17.76 -4.75 -12.95
CA ALA A 198 17.27 -3.89 -14.02
C ALA A 198 16.44 -2.69 -13.51
N ALA A 199 15.89 -2.79 -12.30
CA ALA A 199 15.25 -1.71 -11.59
C ALA A 199 16.23 -0.88 -10.72
N THR A 200 17.53 -1.18 -10.70
CA THR A 200 18.50 -0.32 -9.98
C THR A 200 18.90 0.90 -10.79
N GLY A 201 19.28 1.98 -10.12
CA GLY A 201 19.72 3.21 -10.76
C GLY A 201 19.39 4.48 -9.97
N PRO A 202 20.00 5.62 -10.32
CA PRO A 202 19.69 6.90 -9.70
C PRO A 202 18.27 7.34 -10.06
N ARG A 203 17.55 7.91 -9.09
CA ARG A 203 16.17 8.39 -9.28
C ARG A 203 15.89 9.70 -8.56
N ARG A 204 14.97 10.45 -9.14
CA ARG A 204 14.28 11.57 -8.51
C ARG A 204 12.88 11.12 -8.10
N VAL A 205 12.47 11.41 -6.88
CA VAL A 205 11.11 11.20 -6.38
C VAL A 205 10.44 12.55 -6.17
N LEU A 206 9.32 12.76 -6.86
CA LEU A 206 8.48 13.95 -6.71
C LEU A 206 7.32 13.62 -5.78
N LEU A 207 7.30 14.21 -4.59
CA LEU A 207 6.25 14.02 -3.61
C LEU A 207 5.15 15.07 -3.81
N ALA A 208 3.93 14.64 -4.15
CA ALA A 208 2.79 15.54 -4.27
C ALA A 208 2.44 16.15 -2.90
N SER A 209 2.18 17.46 -2.84
CA SER A 209 1.75 18.11 -1.61
C SER A 209 0.58 19.08 -1.88
N PRO A 210 -0.59 18.87 -1.26
CA PRO A 210 -0.87 17.93 -0.17
C PRO A 210 -1.04 16.47 -0.63
N ARG A 211 -0.84 15.53 0.32
CA ARG A 211 -1.03 14.07 0.19
C ARG A 211 -1.40 13.47 1.54
N SER A 212 -1.77 12.19 1.56
CA SER A 212 -2.06 11.44 2.80
C SER A 212 -3.29 11.98 3.55
N PHE A 213 -3.41 11.72 4.86
CA PHE A 213 -4.58 12.06 5.66
C PHE A 213 -5.12 13.47 5.46
N CYS A 214 -6.45 13.59 5.42
CA CYS A 214 -7.14 14.87 5.54
C CYS A 214 -7.73 15.02 6.95
N ALA A 215 -8.15 16.24 7.31
CA ALA A 215 -8.68 16.56 8.63
C ALA A 215 -9.86 15.66 9.05
N GLY A 216 -10.71 15.25 8.09
CA GLY A 216 -11.83 14.35 8.35
C GLY A 216 -11.38 12.94 8.75
N VAL A 217 -10.32 12.43 8.11
CA VAL A 217 -9.75 11.11 8.40
C VAL A 217 -8.98 11.11 9.72
N GLU A 218 -8.14 12.13 9.96
CA GLU A 218 -7.41 12.26 11.24
C GLU A 218 -8.39 12.28 12.42
N ARG A 219 -9.44 13.11 12.31
CA ARG A 219 -10.52 13.17 13.29
C ARG A 219 -11.18 11.81 13.50
N ALA A 220 -11.51 11.09 12.43
CA ALA A 220 -12.21 9.80 12.54
C ALA A 220 -11.37 8.72 13.22
N ILE A 221 -10.06 8.68 12.91
CA ILE A 221 -9.11 7.79 13.58
C ILE A 221 -9.03 8.17 15.06
N GLU A 222 -8.78 9.44 15.37
CA GLU A 222 -8.65 9.93 16.75
C GLU A 222 -9.90 9.65 17.59
N ILE A 223 -11.11 9.70 17.00
CA ILE A 223 -12.35 9.33 17.68
C ILE A 223 -12.32 7.88 18.16
N VAL A 224 -11.89 6.94 17.32
CA VAL A 224 -11.82 5.52 17.70
C VAL A 224 -10.75 5.31 18.77
N GLU A 225 -9.58 5.94 18.60
CA GLU A 225 -8.48 5.87 19.57
C GLU A 225 -8.91 6.37 20.95
N ARG A 226 -9.55 7.54 21.01
CA ARG A 226 -10.05 8.10 22.27
C ARG A 226 -11.23 7.32 22.84
N ALA A 227 -12.08 6.73 22.00
CA ALA A 227 -13.14 5.84 22.47
C ALA A 227 -12.54 4.60 23.14
N LEU A 228 -11.49 4.01 22.57
CA LEU A 228 -10.76 2.89 23.18
C LEU A 228 -10.09 3.31 24.49
N ASP A 229 -9.45 4.47 24.53
CA ASP A 229 -8.77 4.96 25.73
C ASP A 229 -9.77 5.29 26.86
N ARG A 230 -10.95 5.80 26.52
CA ARG A 230 -11.99 6.21 27.49
C ARG A 230 -12.87 5.07 27.96
N PHE A 231 -13.28 4.18 27.06
CA PHE A 231 -14.29 3.14 27.35
C PHE A 231 -13.71 1.73 27.45
N GLY A 232 -12.45 1.52 27.06
CA GLY A 232 -11.82 0.21 26.97
C GLY A 232 -12.28 -0.61 25.76
N ALA A 233 -11.57 -1.69 25.49
CA ALA A 233 -11.94 -2.64 24.44
C ALA A 233 -13.06 -3.60 24.91
N PRO A 234 -13.98 -4.03 24.02
CA PRO A 234 -14.05 -3.67 22.60
C PRO A 234 -14.81 -2.37 22.34
N VAL A 235 -14.38 -1.62 21.32
CA VAL A 235 -15.16 -0.55 20.68
C VAL A 235 -15.60 -1.03 19.31
N TYR A 236 -16.91 -1.08 19.07
CA TYR A 236 -17.45 -1.52 17.78
C TYR A 236 -17.46 -0.36 16.81
N VAL A 237 -17.04 -0.59 15.57
CA VAL A 237 -17.09 0.41 14.50
C VAL A 237 -17.95 -0.14 13.38
N ARG A 238 -19.03 0.57 13.02
CA ARG A 238 -19.88 0.17 11.90
C ARG A 238 -19.17 0.52 10.60
N LYS A 239 -18.94 -0.50 9.77
CA LYS A 239 -18.09 -0.48 8.59
C LYS A 239 -16.66 -0.05 8.91
N GLN A 240 -15.79 0.06 7.92
CA GLN A 240 -14.44 0.56 8.14
C GLN A 240 -14.49 2.05 8.54
N ILE A 241 -13.72 2.46 9.54
CA ILE A 241 -13.67 3.87 9.97
C ILE A 241 -13.26 4.79 8.81
N VAL A 242 -12.34 4.30 7.98
CA VAL A 242 -11.87 4.85 6.71
C VAL A 242 -11.47 3.70 5.78
N HIS A 243 -11.49 3.91 4.46
CA HIS A 243 -11.05 2.92 3.47
C HIS A 243 -9.53 2.81 3.39
N ASN A 244 -8.90 2.20 4.41
CA ASN A 244 -7.48 1.83 4.42
C ASN A 244 -7.23 0.63 5.34
N ILE A 245 -6.72 -0.47 4.76
CA ILE A 245 -6.55 -1.73 5.49
C ILE A 245 -5.52 -1.65 6.62
N HIS A 246 -4.49 -0.81 6.48
CA HIS A 246 -3.47 -0.64 7.50
C HIS A 246 -4.03 0.08 8.73
N VAL A 247 -4.79 1.15 8.53
CA VAL A 247 -5.48 1.86 9.61
C VAL A 247 -6.45 0.94 10.34
N VAL A 248 -7.26 0.17 9.59
CA VAL A 248 -8.20 -0.81 10.17
C VAL A 248 -7.47 -1.82 11.04
N ARG A 249 -6.42 -2.46 10.52
CA ARG A 249 -5.64 -3.46 11.28
C ARG A 249 -4.96 -2.87 12.51
N ASP A 250 -4.54 -1.61 12.46
CA ASP A 250 -3.88 -0.94 13.58
C ASP A 250 -4.87 -0.69 14.73
N LEU A 251 -6.10 -0.27 14.41
CA LEU A 251 -7.18 -0.10 15.38
C LEU A 251 -7.70 -1.44 15.91
N GLU A 252 -7.78 -2.48 15.08
CA GLU A 252 -8.13 -3.84 15.53
C GLU A 252 -7.16 -4.35 16.59
N ARG A 253 -5.84 -4.14 16.39
CA ARG A 253 -4.82 -4.53 17.38
C ARG A 253 -4.96 -3.77 18.70
N ARG A 254 -5.56 -2.57 18.69
CA ARG A 254 -5.89 -1.81 19.91
C ARG A 254 -7.21 -2.23 20.56
N GLY A 255 -8.01 -3.08 19.91
CA GLY A 255 -9.28 -3.58 20.42
C GLY A 255 -10.53 -3.00 19.77
N ALA A 256 -10.41 -2.31 18.63
CA ALA A 256 -11.58 -2.00 17.80
C ALA A 256 -12.11 -3.28 17.12
N VAL A 257 -13.44 -3.37 16.94
CA VAL A 257 -14.10 -4.46 16.24
C VAL A 257 -14.95 -3.87 15.12
N PHE A 258 -14.53 -4.07 13.87
CA PHE A 258 -15.25 -3.59 12.69
C PHE A 258 -16.37 -4.58 12.34
N VAL A 259 -17.59 -4.09 12.17
CA VAL A 259 -18.79 -4.89 11.83
C VAL A 259 -19.45 -4.35 10.57
N ASP A 260 -20.16 -5.19 9.84
CA ASP A 260 -20.90 -4.74 8.66
C ASP A 260 -22.27 -4.17 9.04
N ASP A 261 -22.93 -4.77 10.01
CA ASP A 261 -24.28 -4.43 10.45
C ASP A 261 -24.35 -4.19 11.97
N LEU A 262 -25.31 -3.36 12.41
CA LEU A 262 -25.50 -3.12 13.83
C LEU A 262 -26.00 -4.36 14.57
N ALA A 263 -26.71 -5.28 13.93
CA ALA A 263 -27.16 -6.53 14.53
C ALA A 263 -26.02 -7.37 15.14
N GLU A 264 -24.79 -7.21 14.64
CA GLU A 264 -23.59 -7.90 15.13
C GLU A 264 -23.03 -7.30 16.44
N VAL A 265 -23.44 -6.08 16.79
CA VAL A 265 -22.94 -5.34 17.96
C VAL A 265 -23.75 -5.73 19.20
N PRO A 266 -23.18 -6.09 20.36
CA PRO A 266 -23.96 -6.33 21.57
C PRO A 266 -24.79 -5.11 22.00
N GLU A 267 -25.99 -5.33 22.55
CA GLU A 267 -26.83 -4.25 23.09
C GLU A 267 -26.07 -3.42 24.15
N GLY A 268 -26.26 -2.10 24.16
CA GLY A 268 -25.56 -1.21 25.10
C GLY A 268 -24.06 -0.99 24.83
N ALA A 269 -23.47 -1.66 23.84
CA ALA A 269 -22.05 -1.52 23.54
C ALA A 269 -21.69 -0.12 23.01
N VAL A 270 -20.42 0.25 23.10
CA VAL A 270 -19.89 1.46 22.48
C VAL A 270 -19.77 1.23 20.99
N THR A 271 -20.34 2.14 20.19
CA THR A 271 -20.41 2.00 18.74
C THR A 271 -19.99 3.30 18.07
N VAL A 272 -19.08 3.22 17.11
CA VAL A 272 -18.64 4.35 16.30
C VAL A 272 -19.24 4.23 14.90
N PHE A 273 -19.85 5.30 14.40
CA PHE A 273 -20.21 5.39 12.98
C PHE A 273 -19.03 5.93 12.16
N SER A 274 -18.81 5.37 10.97
CA SER A 274 -17.65 5.70 10.13
C SER A 274 -17.66 7.16 9.62
N ALA A 275 -16.53 7.60 9.07
CA ALA A 275 -16.39 8.94 8.51
C ALA A 275 -17.32 9.21 7.31
N HIS A 276 -17.81 8.15 6.65
CA HIS A 276 -18.66 8.22 5.45
C HIS A 276 -20.12 8.57 5.74
N GLY A 277 -20.52 8.63 7.02
CA GLY A 277 -21.90 8.88 7.39
C GLY A 277 -22.78 7.64 7.32
N VAL A 278 -23.96 7.74 7.93
CA VAL A 278 -24.97 6.68 7.97
C VAL A 278 -26.35 7.23 7.67
N ALA A 279 -27.22 6.39 7.15
CA ALA A 279 -28.63 6.71 6.94
C ALA A 279 -29.38 6.88 8.28
N PRO A 280 -30.49 7.65 8.32
CA PRO A 280 -31.34 7.80 9.51
C PRO A 280 -31.78 6.47 10.14
N ALA A 281 -32.15 5.47 9.32
CA ALA A 281 -32.57 4.15 9.79
C ALA A 281 -31.50 3.45 10.66
N VAL A 282 -30.21 3.64 10.36
CA VAL A 282 -29.10 3.10 11.16
C VAL A 282 -29.02 3.80 12.53
N ARG A 283 -29.30 5.11 12.58
CA ARG A 283 -29.36 5.86 13.85
C ARG A 283 -30.54 5.41 14.71
N GLU A 284 -31.71 5.20 14.10
CA GLU A 284 -32.90 4.69 14.77
C GLU A 284 -32.68 3.29 15.33
N GLU A 285 -32.04 2.41 14.55
CA GLU A 285 -31.66 1.08 15.02
C GLU A 285 -30.71 1.14 16.21
N ALA A 286 -29.66 1.96 16.15
CA ALA A 286 -28.73 2.12 17.26
C ALA A 286 -29.45 2.59 18.54
N GLY A 287 -30.40 3.52 18.41
CA GLY A 287 -31.24 3.98 19.51
C GLY A 287 -32.12 2.87 20.08
N ARG A 288 -32.79 2.09 19.23
CA ARG A 288 -33.61 0.93 19.63
C ARG A 288 -32.81 -0.13 20.39
N ARG A 289 -31.55 -0.30 20.03
CA ARG A 289 -30.61 -1.27 20.66
C ARG A 289 -29.84 -0.70 21.85
N GLY A 290 -30.14 0.55 22.24
CA GLY A 290 -29.51 1.22 23.37
C GLY A 290 -27.99 1.43 23.21
N LEU A 291 -27.48 1.49 21.99
CA LEU A 291 -26.03 1.60 21.74
C LEU A 291 -25.50 2.96 22.20
N ARG A 292 -24.28 2.98 22.75
CA ARG A 292 -23.55 4.20 23.09
C ARG A 292 -22.80 4.70 21.86
N VAL A 293 -23.49 5.51 21.05
CA VAL A 293 -23.00 5.96 19.75
C VAL A 293 -22.01 7.13 19.88
N VAL A 294 -20.89 7.05 19.17
CA VAL A 294 -19.99 8.17 18.87
C VAL A 294 -19.96 8.36 17.35
N ASP A 295 -20.51 9.47 16.84
CA ASP A 295 -20.62 9.68 15.40
C ASP A 295 -19.34 10.32 14.82
N ALA A 296 -18.56 9.54 14.05
CA ALA A 296 -17.34 10.01 13.41
C ALA A 296 -17.57 10.59 12.00
N THR A 297 -18.82 10.75 11.55
CA THR A 297 -19.16 11.34 10.25
C THR A 297 -18.34 12.63 10.02
N CYS A 298 -17.69 12.72 8.86
CA CYS A 298 -16.94 13.89 8.48
C CYS A 298 -17.89 15.12 8.40
N PRO A 299 -17.53 16.28 8.97
CA PRO A 299 -18.38 17.47 8.88
C PRO A 299 -18.75 17.89 7.44
N LEU A 300 -17.89 17.61 6.47
CA LEU A 300 -18.17 17.88 5.05
C LEU A 300 -19.18 16.89 4.46
N VAL A 301 -19.20 15.64 4.92
CA VAL A 301 -20.25 14.67 4.57
C VAL A 301 -21.57 15.06 5.24
N ALA A 302 -21.53 15.46 6.51
CA ALA A 302 -22.72 15.92 7.24
C ALA A 302 -23.38 17.15 6.58
N LYS A 303 -22.59 18.03 5.94
CA LYS A 303 -23.10 19.13 5.10
C LYS A 303 -23.96 18.57 3.96
N VAL A 304 -23.47 17.60 3.19
CA VAL A 304 -24.21 16.98 2.07
C VAL A 304 -25.51 16.34 2.55
N HIS A 305 -25.49 15.61 3.68
CA HIS A 305 -26.71 15.07 4.30
C HIS A 305 -27.73 16.18 4.64
N ALA A 306 -27.26 17.31 5.19
CA ALA A 306 -28.12 18.43 5.53
C ALA A 306 -28.70 19.13 4.29
N GLU A 307 -27.91 19.27 3.23
CA GLU A 307 -28.37 19.83 1.96
C GLU A 307 -29.40 18.92 1.27
N ALA A 308 -29.19 17.61 1.29
CA ALA A 308 -30.15 16.63 0.76
C ALA A 308 -31.51 16.77 1.46
N ARG A 309 -31.52 16.78 2.81
CA ARG A 309 -32.75 17.02 3.59
C ARG A 309 -33.40 18.35 3.27
N ARG A 310 -32.61 19.43 3.12
CA ARG A 310 -33.13 20.77 2.78
C ARG A 310 -33.86 20.76 1.43
N PHE A 311 -33.26 20.15 0.41
CA PHE A 311 -33.86 20.08 -0.92
C PHE A 311 -35.11 19.20 -0.94
N ALA A 312 -35.07 18.04 -0.30
CA ALA A 312 -36.24 17.18 -0.18
C ALA A 312 -37.39 17.86 0.59
N ALA A 313 -37.09 18.59 1.67
CA ALA A 313 -38.09 19.34 2.43
C ALA A 313 -38.73 20.49 1.63
N ARG A 314 -38.04 21.02 0.61
CA ARG A 314 -38.59 21.98 -0.36
C ARG A 314 -39.48 21.32 -1.41
N GLY A 315 -39.50 20.00 -1.47
CA GLY A 315 -40.24 19.21 -2.45
C GLY A 315 -39.43 18.85 -3.69
N ASP A 316 -38.13 19.14 -3.73
CA ASP A 316 -37.30 18.80 -4.89
C ASP A 316 -37.01 17.29 -4.94
N LEU A 317 -36.71 16.79 -6.15
CA LEU A 317 -35.97 15.55 -6.33
C LEU A 317 -34.46 15.85 -6.22
N VAL A 318 -33.73 15.07 -5.44
CA VAL A 318 -32.28 15.18 -5.26
C VAL A 318 -31.58 14.18 -6.18
N MET A 319 -30.90 14.69 -7.22
CA MET A 319 -29.98 13.92 -8.05
C MET A 319 -28.61 13.87 -7.37
N LEU A 320 -28.27 12.75 -6.75
CA LEU A 320 -26.97 12.54 -6.14
C LEU A 320 -26.00 12.01 -7.19
N ILE A 321 -24.98 12.80 -7.53
CA ILE A 321 -23.89 12.41 -8.41
C ILE A 321 -22.88 11.62 -7.57
N GLY A 322 -22.65 10.35 -7.87
CA GLY A 322 -21.81 9.48 -7.04
C GLY A 322 -21.72 8.07 -7.61
N HIS A 323 -21.02 7.17 -6.91
CA HIS A 323 -20.91 5.77 -7.31
C HIS A 323 -21.85 4.87 -6.53
N ALA A 324 -22.47 3.91 -7.21
CA ALA A 324 -23.30 2.90 -6.57
C ALA A 324 -22.50 2.06 -5.57
N GLY A 325 -23.12 1.71 -4.44
CA GLY A 325 -22.51 0.88 -3.40
C GLY A 325 -21.47 1.58 -2.52
N HIS A 326 -21.25 2.89 -2.67
CA HIS A 326 -20.41 3.65 -1.75
C HIS A 326 -21.18 4.05 -0.48
N GLU A 327 -20.61 3.83 0.70
CA GLU A 327 -21.27 4.09 2.00
C GLU A 327 -21.81 5.52 2.14
N GLU A 328 -21.04 6.51 1.67
CA GLU A 328 -21.47 7.92 1.65
C GLU A 328 -22.72 8.15 0.78
N VAL A 329 -22.83 7.44 -0.35
CA VAL A 329 -23.98 7.54 -1.25
C VAL A 329 -25.21 6.91 -0.61
N GLU A 330 -25.06 5.74 0.01
CA GLU A 330 -26.14 5.08 0.77
C GLU A 330 -26.61 5.96 1.94
N GLY A 331 -25.67 6.59 2.65
CA GLY A 331 -25.96 7.51 3.74
C GLY A 331 -26.80 8.70 3.29
N VAL A 332 -26.40 9.38 2.20
CA VAL A 332 -27.11 10.56 1.68
C VAL A 332 -28.47 10.19 1.09
N LEU A 333 -28.57 9.13 0.29
CA LEU A 333 -29.86 8.69 -0.27
C LEU A 333 -30.83 8.24 0.84
N GLY A 334 -30.32 7.65 1.91
CA GLY A 334 -31.10 7.29 3.09
C GLY A 334 -31.73 8.48 3.82
N GLU A 335 -31.18 9.69 3.68
CA GLU A 335 -31.78 10.91 4.23
C GLU A 335 -33.03 11.36 3.49
N VAL A 336 -33.21 10.91 2.23
CA VAL A 336 -34.24 11.38 1.31
C VAL A 336 -34.98 10.24 0.61
N PRO A 337 -35.55 9.27 1.35
CA PRO A 337 -36.23 8.12 0.76
C PRO A 337 -37.38 8.55 -0.16
N GLY A 338 -37.39 8.05 -1.40
CA GLY A 338 -38.38 8.42 -2.42
C GLY A 338 -38.21 9.82 -3.02
N ALA A 339 -37.20 10.57 -2.58
CA ALA A 339 -36.87 11.90 -3.09
C ALA A 339 -35.44 11.96 -3.67
N GLY A 340 -34.62 10.91 -3.54
CA GLY A 340 -33.28 10.82 -4.10
C GLY A 340 -33.17 9.87 -5.29
N VAL A 341 -32.33 10.22 -6.26
CA VAL A 341 -31.90 9.35 -7.37
C VAL A 341 -30.39 9.42 -7.54
N LEU A 342 -29.74 8.29 -7.73
CA LEU A 342 -28.30 8.20 -7.99
C LEU A 342 -28.03 8.41 -9.49
N VAL A 343 -26.97 9.16 -9.81
CA VAL A 343 -26.46 9.34 -11.16
C VAL A 343 -24.94 9.18 -11.16
N GLU A 344 -24.41 8.25 -11.96
CA GLU A 344 -22.96 7.99 -12.00
C GLU A 344 -22.26 8.76 -13.14
N ASP A 345 -22.95 8.97 -14.27
CA ASP A 345 -22.39 9.61 -15.46
C ASP A 345 -23.43 10.45 -16.24
N GLU A 346 -23.03 11.03 -17.38
CA GLU A 346 -23.92 11.84 -18.23
C GLU A 346 -25.07 11.03 -18.84
N ALA A 347 -24.90 9.72 -19.06
CA ALA A 347 -25.95 8.86 -19.58
C ALA A 347 -27.00 8.57 -18.49
N GLY A 348 -26.56 8.34 -17.26
CA GLY A 348 -27.43 8.18 -16.10
C GLY A 348 -28.32 9.40 -15.85
N VAL A 349 -27.87 10.61 -16.20
CA VAL A 349 -28.73 11.81 -16.14
C VAL A 349 -29.94 11.66 -17.06
N ALA A 350 -29.74 11.12 -18.27
CA ALA A 350 -30.80 10.95 -19.25
C ALA A 350 -31.83 9.91 -18.78
N ASP A 351 -31.38 8.82 -18.16
CA ASP A 351 -32.25 7.79 -17.61
C ASP A 351 -33.02 8.29 -16.37
N ALA A 352 -32.37 9.08 -15.52
CA ALA A 352 -32.97 9.68 -14.32
C ALA A 352 -34.10 10.66 -14.64
N VAL A 353 -34.20 11.16 -15.87
CA VAL A 353 -35.31 12.00 -16.32
C VAL A 353 -36.67 11.36 -16.08
N ALA A 354 -36.78 10.06 -16.37
CA ALA A 354 -38.04 9.34 -16.20
C ALA A 354 -38.46 9.23 -14.72
N ALA A 355 -37.50 9.37 -13.80
CA ALA A 355 -37.75 9.34 -12.36
C ALA A 355 -38.20 10.69 -11.79
N VAL A 356 -38.13 11.80 -12.55
CA VAL A 356 -38.57 13.13 -12.09
C VAL A 356 -40.09 13.26 -12.23
N PRO A 357 -40.85 13.36 -11.12
CA PRO A 357 -42.29 13.57 -11.20
C PRO A 357 -42.63 14.91 -11.88
N PRO A 358 -43.71 14.99 -12.70
CA PRO A 358 -44.10 16.23 -13.34
C PRO A 358 -44.30 17.39 -12.35
N GLY A 359 -43.73 18.55 -12.66
CA GLY A 359 -43.85 19.76 -11.83
C GLY A 359 -42.98 19.77 -10.57
N ARG A 360 -42.17 18.73 -10.33
CA ARG A 360 -41.22 18.68 -9.22
C ARG A 360 -39.93 19.41 -9.58
N GLY A 361 -39.42 20.23 -8.67
CA GLY A 361 -38.09 20.83 -8.80
C GLY A 361 -36.99 19.78 -8.73
N VAL A 362 -35.81 20.10 -9.27
CA VAL A 362 -34.63 19.22 -9.23
C VAL A 362 -33.51 19.96 -8.52
N ALA A 363 -32.86 19.28 -7.59
CA ALA A 363 -31.60 19.69 -7.02
C ALA A 363 -30.55 18.62 -7.31
N TYR A 364 -29.27 18.98 -7.34
CA TYR A 364 -28.19 18.00 -7.43
C TYR A 364 -27.15 18.22 -6.34
N LEU A 365 -26.56 17.12 -5.90
CA LEU A 365 -25.47 17.05 -4.92
C LEU A 365 -24.40 16.11 -5.45
N THR A 366 -23.19 16.14 -4.89
CA THR A 366 -22.12 15.23 -5.29
C THR A 366 -21.50 14.48 -4.12
N GLN A 367 -21.07 13.25 -4.34
CA GLN A 367 -20.18 12.54 -3.43
C GLN A 367 -18.85 13.31 -3.28
N THR A 368 -18.33 13.40 -2.06
CA THR A 368 -17.22 14.28 -1.68
C THR A 368 -15.85 13.90 -2.28
N THR A 369 -15.72 12.68 -2.78
CA THR A 369 -14.45 12.08 -3.24
C THR A 369 -14.34 11.88 -4.76
N LEU A 370 -15.27 12.46 -5.54
CA LEU A 370 -15.26 12.34 -7.00
C LEU A 370 -14.11 13.12 -7.66
N ALA A 371 -13.79 12.74 -8.91
CA ALA A 371 -12.95 13.56 -9.77
C ALA A 371 -13.67 14.86 -10.12
N ALA A 372 -13.04 16.01 -9.86
CA ALA A 372 -13.69 17.33 -10.01
C ALA A 372 -14.20 17.56 -11.45
N ASP A 373 -13.38 17.23 -12.44
CA ASP A 373 -13.71 17.39 -13.86
C ASP A 373 -14.90 16.53 -14.27
N GLU A 374 -15.01 15.32 -13.70
CA GLU A 374 -16.03 14.34 -14.04
C GLU A 374 -17.37 14.72 -13.42
N ALA A 375 -17.39 15.02 -12.12
CA ALA A 375 -18.56 15.56 -11.46
C ALA A 375 -19.04 16.85 -12.13
N GLY A 376 -18.12 17.71 -12.57
CA GLY A 376 -18.43 18.92 -13.32
C GLY A 376 -19.16 18.64 -14.64
N ARG A 377 -18.76 17.59 -15.39
CA ARG A 377 -19.46 17.17 -16.62
C ARG A 377 -20.87 16.66 -16.34
N VAL A 378 -21.03 15.79 -15.33
CA VAL A 378 -22.35 15.27 -14.94
C VAL A 378 -23.26 16.38 -14.45
N ALA A 379 -22.77 17.28 -13.59
CA ALA A 379 -23.51 18.45 -13.12
C ALA A 379 -23.91 19.40 -14.27
N ALA A 380 -23.06 19.54 -15.29
CA ALA A 380 -23.41 20.29 -16.51
C ALA A 380 -24.51 19.58 -17.31
N ALA A 381 -24.47 18.24 -17.42
CA ALA A 381 -25.54 17.46 -18.05
C ALA A 381 -26.88 17.60 -17.30
N VAL A 382 -26.87 17.56 -15.97
CA VAL A 382 -28.06 17.83 -15.14
C VAL A 382 -28.63 19.22 -15.46
N ARG A 383 -27.80 20.27 -15.46
CA ARG A 383 -28.24 21.64 -15.76
C ARG A 383 -28.73 21.83 -17.20
N ARG A 384 -28.15 21.14 -18.19
CA ARG A 384 -28.67 21.14 -19.55
C ARG A 384 -30.07 20.53 -19.63
N ARG A 385 -30.33 19.48 -18.85
CA ARG A 385 -31.61 18.76 -18.86
C ARG A 385 -32.67 19.42 -17.99
N PHE A 386 -32.26 20.05 -16.89
CA PHE A 386 -33.08 20.75 -15.92
C PHE A 386 -32.48 22.15 -15.68
N PRO A 387 -32.84 23.16 -16.51
CA PRO A 387 -32.25 24.50 -16.44
C PRO A 387 -32.40 25.19 -15.08
N ASP A 388 -33.49 24.90 -14.36
CA ASP A 388 -33.77 25.45 -13.03
C ASP A 388 -33.16 24.61 -11.88
N ALA A 389 -32.32 23.62 -12.20
CA ALA A 389 -31.75 22.75 -11.17
C ALA A 389 -30.81 23.51 -10.22
N GLU A 390 -31.07 23.41 -8.91
CA GLU A 390 -30.22 24.02 -7.90
C GLU A 390 -29.09 23.06 -7.48
N GLY A 391 -27.86 23.55 -7.49
CA GLY A 391 -26.70 22.83 -6.94
C GLY A 391 -26.48 23.12 -5.46
N PRO A 392 -25.43 22.54 -4.84
CA PRO A 392 -25.07 22.86 -3.47
C PRO A 392 -24.66 24.34 -3.34
N ARG A 393 -24.76 24.92 -2.13
CA ARG A 393 -24.43 26.35 -1.90
C ARG A 393 -22.94 26.66 -2.07
N GLY A 394 -22.10 25.63 -2.11
CA GLY A 394 -20.69 25.63 -2.47
C GLY A 394 -20.30 24.18 -2.81
N ASP A 395 -19.06 23.92 -3.21
CA ASP A 395 -18.68 22.58 -3.67
C ASP A 395 -18.92 21.49 -2.62
N ASP A 396 -19.44 20.35 -3.08
CA ASP A 396 -19.60 19.15 -2.27
C ASP A 396 -18.37 18.25 -2.34
N ILE A 397 -17.62 18.31 -3.46
CA ILE A 397 -16.28 17.73 -3.52
C ILE A 397 -15.41 18.46 -2.49
N CYS A 398 -14.86 17.70 -1.56
CA CYS A 398 -14.16 18.29 -0.44
C CYS A 398 -12.81 18.90 -0.87
N TYR A 399 -12.35 19.89 -0.10
CA TYR A 399 -11.06 20.55 -0.33
C TYR A 399 -9.92 19.54 -0.49
N ALA A 400 -9.91 18.49 0.34
CA ALA A 400 -8.86 17.49 0.38
C ALA A 400 -8.75 16.72 -0.94
N THR A 401 -9.89 16.38 -1.53
CA THR A 401 -9.98 15.68 -2.82
C THR A 401 -9.50 16.59 -3.95
N THR A 402 -10.01 17.83 -4.02
CA THR A 402 -9.61 18.81 -5.05
C THR A 402 -8.10 19.12 -4.97
N ASN A 403 -7.58 19.40 -3.78
CA ASN A 403 -6.18 19.73 -3.60
C ASN A 403 -5.24 18.57 -3.96
N ARG A 404 -5.58 17.33 -3.59
CA ARG A 404 -4.79 16.15 -3.97
C ARG A 404 -4.84 15.90 -5.48
N GLN A 405 -5.98 16.17 -6.13
CA GLN A 405 -6.09 16.09 -7.59
C GLN A 405 -5.20 17.13 -8.28
N HIS A 406 -5.13 18.36 -7.77
CA HIS A 406 -4.18 19.35 -8.27
C HIS A 406 -2.71 18.92 -8.03
N ALA A 407 -2.41 18.41 -6.83
CA ALA A 407 -1.06 17.98 -6.47
C ALA A 407 -0.57 16.81 -7.34
N VAL A 408 -1.44 15.82 -7.62
CA VAL A 408 -1.07 14.69 -8.48
C VAL A 408 -0.91 15.09 -9.94
N ARG A 409 -1.67 16.07 -10.46
CA ARG A 409 -1.46 16.62 -11.81
C ARG A 409 -0.08 17.23 -11.97
N ALA A 410 0.29 18.12 -11.04
CA ALA A 410 1.60 18.77 -11.05
C ALA A 410 2.76 17.77 -11.02
N VAL A 411 2.61 16.67 -10.27
CA VAL A 411 3.61 15.59 -10.24
C VAL A 411 3.59 14.75 -11.52
N ALA A 412 2.41 14.40 -12.03
CA ALA A 412 2.25 13.57 -13.23
C ALA A 412 2.81 14.22 -14.49
N GLU A 413 2.83 15.55 -14.54
CA GLU A 413 3.43 16.32 -15.63
C GLU A 413 4.94 16.10 -15.79
N GLU A 414 5.65 15.77 -14.71
CA GLU A 414 7.11 15.62 -14.70
C GLU A 414 7.60 14.18 -14.49
N ALA A 415 6.70 13.24 -14.20
CA ALA A 415 7.04 11.88 -13.80
C ALA A 415 6.99 10.89 -14.97
N ASP A 416 7.87 9.88 -14.95
CA ASP A 416 7.82 8.73 -15.87
C ASP A 416 6.81 7.67 -15.37
N LEU A 417 6.66 7.59 -14.05
CA LEU A 417 5.79 6.66 -13.30
C LEU A 417 5.16 7.44 -12.14
N VAL A 418 3.85 7.30 -11.93
CA VAL A 418 3.16 7.83 -10.76
C VAL A 418 2.65 6.68 -9.90
N LEU A 419 3.10 6.64 -8.65
CA LEU A 419 2.61 5.72 -7.63
C LEU A 419 1.60 6.45 -6.74
N VAL A 420 0.36 5.97 -6.74
CA VAL A 420 -0.70 6.44 -5.86
C VAL A 420 -0.85 5.45 -4.72
N VAL A 421 -0.56 5.90 -3.50
CA VAL A 421 -0.59 5.05 -2.32
C VAL A 421 -1.98 5.03 -1.70
N GLY A 422 -2.61 3.87 -1.64
CA GLY A 422 -3.92 3.67 -1.01
C GLY A 422 -4.56 2.33 -1.35
N SER A 423 -5.57 1.97 -0.56
CA SER A 423 -6.29 0.70 -0.72
C SER A 423 -7.28 0.72 -1.88
N ALA A 424 -7.52 -0.44 -2.48
CA ALA A 424 -8.39 -0.60 -3.65
C ALA A 424 -9.85 -0.18 -3.43
N ASN A 425 -10.33 -0.15 -2.18
CA ASN A 425 -11.67 0.31 -1.82
C ASN A 425 -11.73 1.83 -1.52
N SER A 426 -10.62 2.58 -1.67
CA SER A 426 -10.61 4.03 -1.48
C SER A 426 -10.99 4.76 -2.77
N SER A 427 -12.21 5.30 -2.83
CA SER A 427 -12.69 6.13 -3.95
C SER A 427 -11.69 7.24 -4.30
N ASN A 428 -11.21 7.98 -3.30
CA ASN A 428 -10.24 9.05 -3.53
C ASN A 428 -8.91 8.55 -4.12
N ALA A 429 -8.35 7.42 -3.66
CA ALA A 429 -7.11 6.89 -4.21
C ALA A 429 -7.27 6.40 -5.67
N LEU A 430 -8.42 5.80 -5.99
CA LEU A 430 -8.77 5.44 -7.36
C LEU A 430 -8.86 6.68 -8.26
N ARG A 431 -9.59 7.72 -7.84
CA ARG A 431 -9.70 8.96 -8.62
C ARG A 431 -8.35 9.64 -8.84
N LEU A 432 -7.46 9.66 -7.84
CA LEU A 432 -6.10 10.18 -8.02
C LEU A 432 -5.30 9.39 -9.05
N THR A 433 -5.46 8.07 -9.09
CA THR A 433 -4.80 7.20 -10.08
C THR A 433 -5.30 7.50 -11.49
N GLU A 434 -6.61 7.68 -11.66
CA GLU A 434 -7.21 8.03 -12.94
C GLU A 434 -6.85 9.44 -13.41
N VAL A 435 -6.77 10.40 -12.49
CA VAL A 435 -6.34 11.77 -12.78
C VAL A 435 -4.87 11.76 -13.21
N ALA A 436 -3.99 11.03 -12.51
CA ALA A 436 -2.59 10.88 -12.88
C ALA A 436 -2.43 10.28 -14.29
N ALA A 437 -3.18 9.21 -14.59
CA ALA A 437 -3.13 8.54 -15.89
C ALA A 437 -3.54 9.47 -17.05
N ARG A 438 -4.49 10.38 -16.82
CA ARG A 438 -4.99 11.35 -17.81
C ARG A 438 -4.07 12.57 -18.00
N SER A 439 -3.21 12.87 -17.04
CA SER A 439 -2.46 14.15 -16.98
C SER A 439 -1.06 14.07 -17.59
N GLY A 440 -0.71 12.96 -18.22
CA GLY A 440 0.62 12.72 -18.75
C GLY A 440 1.01 13.46 -20.02
N HIS A 441 2.26 13.90 -20.10
CA HIS A 441 2.84 14.43 -21.34
C HIS A 441 3.09 13.33 -22.38
N GLY A 442 2.50 13.47 -23.58
CA GLY A 442 2.96 12.79 -24.80
C GLY A 442 2.74 11.29 -24.93
N GLY A 443 1.93 10.66 -24.08
CA GLY A 443 1.69 9.20 -24.11
C GLY A 443 1.41 8.51 -22.78
N ALA A 444 1.10 9.29 -21.74
CA ALA A 444 0.70 8.91 -20.38
C ALA A 444 1.80 8.23 -19.51
N PRO A 445 2.20 8.80 -18.35
CA PRO A 445 3.00 8.10 -17.36
C PRO A 445 2.19 6.93 -16.84
N LEU A 446 2.92 5.88 -16.50
CA LEU A 446 2.32 4.72 -15.87
C LEU A 446 1.76 5.17 -14.50
N ALA A 447 0.45 5.32 -14.34
CA ALA A 447 -0.15 5.54 -13.02
C ALA A 447 -0.53 4.19 -12.40
N ARG A 448 -0.13 3.95 -11.15
CA ARG A 448 -0.36 2.68 -10.45
C ARG A 448 -0.83 2.93 -9.02
N LEU A 449 -1.96 2.33 -8.68
CA LEU A 449 -2.43 2.21 -7.30
C LEU A 449 -1.64 1.11 -6.60
N VAL A 450 -1.10 1.41 -5.42
CA VAL A 450 -0.36 0.46 -4.58
C VAL A 450 -0.78 0.62 -3.12
N ASP A 451 -0.95 -0.48 -2.39
CA ASP A 451 -1.29 -0.45 -0.97
C ASP A 451 -0.01 -0.27 -0.13
N GLY A 452 1.08 -0.92 -0.56
CA GLY A 452 2.42 -0.71 -0.01
C GLY A 452 3.55 -1.06 -0.98
N PRO A 453 4.82 -1.05 -0.52
CA PRO A 453 5.97 -1.25 -1.41
C PRO A 453 5.99 -2.64 -2.07
N GLY A 454 5.45 -3.68 -1.43
CA GLY A 454 5.37 -5.02 -2.02
C GLY A 454 4.56 -5.11 -3.32
N ASP A 455 3.63 -4.17 -3.53
CA ASP A 455 2.75 -4.15 -4.71
C ASP A 455 3.43 -3.50 -5.93
N ILE A 456 4.54 -2.79 -5.72
CA ILE A 456 5.30 -2.16 -6.80
C ILE A 456 6.00 -3.24 -7.61
N ALA A 457 5.58 -3.41 -8.87
CA ALA A 457 6.28 -4.31 -9.79
C ALA A 457 7.62 -3.69 -10.23
N LEU A 458 8.70 -4.48 -10.18
CA LEU A 458 10.04 -3.97 -10.49
C LEU A 458 10.16 -3.50 -11.95
N ASP A 459 9.41 -4.11 -12.86
CA ASP A 459 9.42 -3.72 -14.27
C ASP A 459 8.82 -2.33 -14.50
N TRP A 460 7.95 -1.82 -13.62
CA TRP A 460 7.46 -0.43 -13.69
C TRP A 460 8.57 0.58 -13.42
N LEU A 461 9.58 0.19 -12.64
CA LEU A 461 10.70 1.04 -12.23
C LEU A 461 11.84 1.00 -13.25
N ARG A 462 11.86 0.03 -14.16
CA ARG A 462 12.91 -0.12 -15.17
C ARG A 462 12.92 1.11 -16.09
N GLY A 463 14.03 1.85 -16.09
CA GLY A 463 14.18 3.06 -16.90
C GLY A 463 13.45 4.31 -16.39
N ALA A 464 12.56 4.19 -15.39
CA ALA A 464 11.91 5.34 -14.76
C ALA A 464 12.92 6.14 -13.91
N ARG A 465 13.23 7.36 -14.36
CA ARG A 465 14.18 8.28 -13.71
C ARG A 465 13.48 9.20 -12.72
N THR A 466 12.27 9.65 -13.06
CA THR A 466 11.41 10.44 -12.16
C THR A 466 10.20 9.62 -11.76
N VAL A 467 10.04 9.38 -10.46
CA VAL A 467 8.87 8.70 -9.89
C VAL A 467 8.05 9.70 -9.09
N GLY A 468 6.82 9.95 -9.53
CA GLY A 468 5.84 10.71 -8.77
C GLY A 468 5.23 9.84 -7.68
N VAL A 469 5.09 10.37 -6.47
CA VAL A 469 4.41 9.68 -5.36
C VAL A 469 3.37 10.61 -4.73
N THR A 470 2.15 10.11 -4.64
CA THR A 470 1.05 10.76 -3.91
C THR A 470 0.32 9.72 -3.06
N ALA A 471 -0.60 10.14 -2.21
CA ALA A 471 -1.36 9.25 -1.36
C ALA A 471 -2.81 9.70 -1.22
N GLY A 472 -3.72 8.73 -1.16
CA GLY A 472 -5.13 8.97 -0.91
C GLY A 472 -5.37 9.59 0.47
N ALA A 473 -6.52 10.24 0.63
CA ALA A 473 -6.89 10.92 1.89
C ALA A 473 -7.03 9.97 3.09
N SER A 474 -7.12 8.65 2.88
CA SER A 474 -7.16 7.62 3.92
C SER A 474 -5.82 6.94 4.17
N THR A 475 -4.74 7.38 3.53
CA THR A 475 -3.44 6.70 3.59
C THR A 475 -2.51 7.37 4.60
N PRO A 476 -1.90 6.61 5.53
CA PRO A 476 -0.92 7.15 6.48
C PRO A 476 0.37 7.66 5.80
N GLY A 477 0.94 8.76 6.31
CA GLY A 477 2.22 9.30 5.82
C GLY A 477 3.37 8.28 5.87
N ALA A 478 3.41 7.45 6.91
CA ALA A 478 4.41 6.39 7.07
C ALA A 478 4.44 5.37 5.91
N MET A 479 3.32 5.18 5.18
CA MET A 479 3.31 4.30 4.02
C MET A 479 4.03 4.93 2.81
N VAL A 480 3.91 6.25 2.65
CA VAL A 480 4.68 7.00 1.64
C VAL A 480 6.17 6.91 1.99
N ASP A 481 6.52 7.11 3.26
CA ASP A 481 7.91 6.99 3.72
C ASP A 481 8.48 5.60 3.46
N ALA A 482 7.69 4.54 3.68
CA ALA A 482 8.09 3.17 3.39
C ALA A 482 8.35 2.93 1.88
N ILE A 483 7.56 3.54 1.00
CA ILE A 483 7.78 3.47 -0.45
C ILE A 483 9.05 4.23 -0.84
N VAL A 484 9.24 5.45 -0.34
CA VAL A 484 10.45 6.25 -0.60
C VAL A 484 11.70 5.51 -0.11
N ALA A 485 11.66 4.95 1.10
CA ALA A 485 12.75 4.13 1.64
C ALA A 485 13.04 2.93 0.73
N ALA A 486 12.01 2.21 0.29
CA ALA A 486 12.16 1.05 -0.58
C ALA A 486 12.80 1.41 -1.93
N LEU A 487 12.40 2.53 -2.52
CA LEU A 487 13.02 3.08 -3.75
C LEU A 487 14.49 3.46 -3.53
N GLY A 488 14.83 4.02 -2.36
CA GLY A 488 16.21 4.32 -1.98
C GLY A 488 17.10 3.07 -1.87
N GLY A 489 16.52 1.88 -1.68
CA GLY A 489 17.22 0.61 -1.74
C GLY A 489 17.60 0.13 -3.14
N LEU A 490 17.23 0.86 -4.19
CA LEU A 490 17.56 0.57 -5.59
C LEU A 490 18.66 1.47 -6.16
N GLY A 491 19.16 2.45 -5.39
CA GLY A 491 20.24 3.34 -5.82
C GLY A 491 20.14 4.73 -5.20
N PRO A 492 20.99 5.69 -5.63
CA PRO A 492 20.90 7.08 -5.21
C PRO A 492 19.51 7.66 -5.45
N LEU A 493 18.95 8.35 -4.45
CA LEU A 493 17.60 8.89 -4.47
C LEU A 493 17.64 10.37 -4.09
N GLU A 494 17.09 11.22 -4.95
CA GLU A 494 16.77 12.61 -4.64
C GLU A 494 15.27 12.73 -4.42
N THR A 495 14.85 13.41 -3.36
CA THR A 495 13.44 13.64 -3.04
C THR A 495 13.12 15.12 -3.09
N GLU A 496 12.09 15.49 -3.85
CA GLU A 496 11.64 16.87 -4.00
C GLU A 496 10.13 16.93 -3.76
N GLU A 497 9.67 17.89 -2.96
CA GLU A 497 8.24 18.10 -2.71
C GLU A 497 7.66 19.09 -3.73
N ARG A 498 6.56 18.69 -4.38
CA ARG A 498 5.76 19.52 -5.29
C ARG A 498 4.52 20.02 -4.55
N ARG A 499 4.69 21.15 -3.86
CA ARG A 499 3.62 21.83 -3.12
C ARG A 499 2.80 22.72 -4.04
N VAL A 500 1.51 22.43 -4.18
CA VAL A 500 0.56 23.22 -4.97
C VAL A 500 -0.32 24.13 -4.10
N THR A 501 -0.54 23.75 -2.84
CA THR A 501 -1.36 24.50 -1.88
C THR A 501 -1.06 24.05 -0.44
N GLU A 502 -1.65 24.73 0.54
CA GLU A 502 -1.55 24.40 1.97
C GLU A 502 -2.93 24.08 2.56
N GLU A 503 -2.99 23.09 3.45
CA GLU A 503 -4.21 22.65 4.12
C GLU A 503 -4.12 22.99 5.62
N ASN A 504 -4.96 23.91 6.09
CA ASN A 504 -5.00 24.35 7.50
C ASN A 504 -6.37 24.07 8.15
N VAL A 505 -7.10 23.08 7.64
CA VAL A 505 -8.44 22.74 8.11
C VAL A 505 -8.33 21.78 9.29
N GLU A 506 -9.05 22.06 10.37
CA GLU A 506 -9.17 21.17 11.53
C GLU A 506 -10.65 21.00 11.90
N PHE A 507 -11.01 19.81 12.38
CA PHE A 507 -12.37 19.51 12.79
C PHE A 507 -12.43 19.09 14.26
N THR A 508 -13.35 19.71 15.02
CA THR A 508 -13.52 19.39 16.44
C THR A 508 -14.08 17.98 16.65
N LEU A 509 -13.60 17.29 17.68
CA LEU A 509 -14.10 15.97 18.08
C LEU A 509 -15.55 16.00 18.58
N PRO A 510 -16.30 14.88 18.55
CA PRO A 510 -17.59 14.72 19.21
C PRO A 510 -17.49 14.90 20.73
N LYS A 511 -18.57 15.33 21.39
CA LYS A 511 -18.58 15.62 22.84
C LYS A 511 -18.26 14.39 23.69
N GLU A 512 -18.64 13.22 23.20
CA GLU A 512 -18.50 11.91 23.84
C GLU A 512 -17.03 11.51 24.06
N VAL A 513 -16.11 12.05 23.27
CA VAL A 513 -14.66 11.74 23.29
C VAL A 513 -13.78 12.99 23.46
N ARG A 514 -14.39 14.15 23.73
CA ARG A 514 -13.64 15.33 24.18
C ARG A 514 -13.04 15.11 25.58
N PRO A 515 -11.90 15.75 25.89
CA PRO A 515 -11.28 15.69 27.21
C PRO A 515 -12.23 16.11 28.34
#